data_AF-A0A527ZB99-F1
#
_entry.id   AF-A0A527ZB99-F1
#
_cell.length_a   1.000
_cell.length_b   1.000
_cell.length_c   1.000
_cell.angle_alpha   90.00
_cell.angle_beta   90.00
_cell.angle_gamma   90.00
#
_symmetry.space_group_name_H-M   'P 1'
#
loop_
_entity.id
_entity.type
_entity.pdbx_description
1 polymer ?
#
loop_
_entity_poly.entity_id
_entity_poly.type
_entity_poly.pdbx_seq_one_letter_code
_entity_poly.pdbx_strand_id
1 'polypeptide(L)'
;NVAGLKAEVAEFLNLDLPIEDWVKEEGIAEDDIRERISQAAETAAKERAERFGPDVMTYVERSVVLQTLDHLWREHIVNLDHLRSVVGFRGYAQRDPLQEYKGEAFELFQAMLGNLRQAVTAQLMRVELVRQAAEAPPPEAPDMFGRHLDGTTGEDDFGETGLLVRQETSAIVAPENRDPKNPATWGKVGRNEACPCGS
;
A
#
# COMPACT_ATOMS: atom_id res chain seq x y z
N ASN A 1 -24.62 21.11 -14.98
CA ASN A 1 -24.91 19.90 -15.79
C ASN A 1 -24.93 18.71 -14.83
N VAL A 2 -26.02 17.93 -14.79
CA VAL A 2 -26.24 16.85 -13.80
C VAL A 2 -25.17 15.77 -13.90
N ALA A 3 -24.77 15.38 -15.12
CA ALA A 3 -23.72 14.39 -15.32
C ALA A 3 -22.36 14.86 -14.77
N GLY A 4 -22.05 16.15 -14.91
CA GLY A 4 -20.84 16.75 -14.34
C GLY A 4 -20.86 16.76 -12.82
N LEU A 5 -22.00 17.15 -12.22
CA LEU A 5 -22.15 17.14 -10.76
C LEU A 5 -21.98 15.72 -10.18
N LYS A 6 -22.55 14.70 -10.83
CA LYS A 6 -22.37 13.30 -10.42
C LYS A 6 -20.91 12.87 -10.49
N ALA A 7 -20.20 13.22 -11.57
CA ALA A 7 -18.79 12.91 -11.72
C ALA A 7 -17.94 13.60 -10.64
N GLU A 8 -18.18 14.89 -10.37
CA GLU A 8 -17.46 15.65 -9.34
C GLU A 8 -17.73 15.12 -7.92
N VAL A 9 -18.97 14.71 -7.63
CA VAL A 9 -19.31 14.07 -6.34
C VAL A 9 -18.57 12.74 -6.17
N ALA A 10 -18.53 11.91 -7.21
CA ALA A 10 -17.76 10.67 -7.18
C ALA A 10 -16.25 10.95 -7.02
N GLU A 11 -15.73 11.99 -7.68
CA GLU A 11 -14.33 12.37 -7.60
C GLU A 11 -13.95 12.92 -6.20
N PHE A 12 -14.63 13.94 -5.71
CA PHE A 12 -14.23 14.63 -4.48
C PHE A 12 -14.80 14.01 -3.21
N LEU A 13 -15.99 13.40 -3.27
CA LEU A 13 -16.61 12.81 -2.09
C LEU A 13 -16.51 11.30 -2.06
N ASN A 14 -16.10 10.64 -3.16
CA ASN A 14 -16.05 9.18 -3.26
C ASN A 14 -17.40 8.53 -2.89
N LEU A 15 -18.49 9.17 -3.32
CA LEU A 15 -19.86 8.73 -3.11
C LEU A 15 -20.57 8.52 -4.44
N ASP A 16 -21.31 7.41 -4.56
CA ASP A 16 -22.22 7.17 -5.67
C ASP A 16 -23.65 7.53 -5.24
N LEU A 17 -24.09 8.74 -5.61
CA LEU A 17 -25.40 9.28 -5.23
C LEU A 17 -26.34 9.33 -6.46
N PRO A 18 -27.65 9.04 -6.30
CA PRO A 18 -28.63 9.07 -7.37
C PRO A 18 -29.10 10.50 -7.70
N ILE A 19 -28.16 11.39 -8.02
CA ILE A 19 -28.43 12.83 -8.28
C ILE A 19 -29.36 13.01 -9.48
N GLU A 20 -29.27 12.15 -10.48
CA GLU A 20 -30.13 12.17 -11.66
C GLU A 20 -31.61 11.95 -11.34
N ASP A 21 -31.90 11.19 -10.29
CA ASP A 21 -33.27 10.92 -9.87
C ASP A 21 -33.82 12.04 -9.01
N TRP A 22 -32.98 12.65 -8.16
CA TRP A 22 -33.35 13.84 -7.39
C TRP A 22 -33.75 15.01 -8.29
N VAL A 23 -33.04 15.23 -9.39
CA VAL A 23 -33.38 16.31 -10.33
C VAL A 23 -34.72 16.08 -11.03
N LYS A 24 -35.22 14.84 -11.10
CA LYS A 24 -36.54 14.52 -11.68
C LYS A 24 -37.68 14.69 -10.69
N GLU A 25 -37.41 14.84 -9.39
CA GLU A 25 -38.45 15.07 -8.38
C GLU A 25 -39.09 16.46 -8.58
N GLU A 26 -40.42 16.53 -8.59
CA GLU A 26 -41.15 17.80 -8.73
C GLU A 26 -40.91 18.71 -7.51
N GLY A 27 -40.46 19.94 -7.76
CA GLY A 27 -40.32 20.97 -6.71
C GLY A 27 -38.97 21.00 -6.00
N ILE A 28 -37.98 20.20 -6.42
CA ILE A 28 -36.62 20.27 -5.86
C ILE A 28 -35.90 21.56 -6.30
N ALA A 29 -35.38 22.29 -5.32
CA ALA A 29 -34.48 23.43 -5.54
C ALA A 29 -33.00 22.98 -5.54
N GLU A 30 -32.12 23.82 -6.09
CA GLU A 30 -30.67 23.59 -6.04
C GLU A 30 -30.15 23.43 -4.60
N ASP A 31 -30.69 24.23 -3.67
CA ASP A 31 -30.34 24.17 -2.26
C ASP A 31 -30.71 22.83 -1.62
N ASP A 32 -31.81 22.20 -2.04
CA ASP A 32 -32.22 20.88 -1.54
C ASP A 32 -31.22 19.79 -1.99
N ILE A 33 -30.74 19.87 -3.23
CA ILE A 33 -29.73 18.93 -3.75
C ILE A 33 -28.41 19.11 -2.99
N ARG A 34 -27.98 20.36 -2.78
CA ARG A 34 -26.78 20.69 -2.00
C ARG A 34 -26.87 20.13 -0.58
N GLU A 35 -28.01 20.30 0.06
CA GLU A 35 -28.25 19.83 1.41
C GLU A 35 -28.20 18.30 1.47
N ARG A 36 -28.88 17.60 0.55
CA ARG A 36 -28.84 16.12 0.48
C ARG A 36 -27.43 15.58 0.27
N ILE A 37 -26.64 16.20 -0.61
CA ILE A 37 -25.23 15.81 -0.83
C ILE A 37 -24.39 16.05 0.43
N SER A 38 -24.57 17.20 1.08
CA SER A 38 -23.84 17.56 2.31
C SER A 38 -24.15 16.58 3.43
N GLN A 39 -25.42 16.24 3.62
CA GLN A 39 -25.85 15.25 4.61
C GLN A 39 -25.27 13.86 4.32
N ALA A 40 -25.29 13.41 3.06
CA ALA A 40 -24.69 12.14 2.68
C ALA A 40 -23.17 12.11 2.95
N ALA A 41 -22.47 13.20 2.66
CA ALA A 41 -21.04 13.35 2.94
C ALA A 41 -20.74 13.35 4.45
N GLU A 42 -21.53 14.06 5.24
CA GLU A 42 -21.40 14.07 6.70
C GLU A 42 -21.63 12.69 7.31
N THR A 43 -22.66 11.97 6.87
CA THR A 43 -22.93 10.61 7.33
C THR A 43 -21.77 9.68 7.01
N ALA A 44 -21.27 9.70 5.77
CA ALA A 44 -20.13 8.87 5.38
C ALA A 44 -18.85 9.23 6.16
N ALA A 45 -18.62 10.52 6.45
CA ALA A 45 -17.49 10.97 7.26
C ALA A 45 -17.62 10.50 8.72
N LYS A 46 -18.82 10.58 9.32
CA LYS A 46 -19.09 10.10 10.69
C LYS A 46 -18.89 8.59 10.80
N GLU A 47 -19.48 7.82 9.88
CA GLU A 47 -19.28 6.36 9.83
C GLU A 47 -17.79 6.00 9.73
N ARG A 48 -17.03 6.72 8.89
CA ARG A 48 -15.58 6.51 8.79
C ARG A 48 -14.86 6.82 10.10
N ALA A 49 -15.17 7.94 10.74
CA ALA A 49 -14.56 8.34 12.02
C ALA A 49 -14.85 7.31 13.12
N GLU A 50 -16.09 6.78 13.17
CA GLU A 50 -16.47 5.72 14.10
C GLU A 50 -15.72 4.40 13.84
N ARG A 51 -15.57 4.01 12.56
CA ARG A 51 -14.80 2.80 12.18
C ARG A 51 -13.32 2.89 12.56
N PHE A 52 -12.72 4.08 12.47
CA PHE A 52 -11.29 4.29 12.72
C PHE A 52 -11.00 4.53 14.20
N GLY A 53 -11.94 5.13 14.92
CA GLY A 53 -11.77 5.60 16.29
C GLY A 53 -11.16 7.01 16.36
N PRO A 54 -11.43 7.74 17.46
CA PRO A 54 -11.14 9.18 17.56
C PRO A 54 -9.65 9.53 17.47
N ASP A 55 -8.78 8.74 18.11
CA ASP A 55 -7.33 9.02 18.14
C ASP A 55 -6.69 8.83 16.76
N VAL A 56 -7.05 7.74 16.07
CA VAL A 56 -6.54 7.43 14.73
C VAL A 56 -7.08 8.45 13.73
N MET A 57 -8.37 8.79 13.81
CA MET A 57 -8.98 9.78 12.91
C MET A 57 -8.31 11.15 13.07
N THR A 58 -8.09 11.60 14.32
CA THR A 58 -7.39 12.87 14.60
C THR A 58 -5.98 12.89 14.03
N TYR A 59 -5.25 11.78 14.14
CA TYR A 59 -3.92 11.66 13.55
C TYR A 59 -3.97 11.73 12.02
N VAL A 60 -4.90 11.01 11.39
CA VAL A 60 -5.09 11.01 9.93
C VAL A 60 -5.44 12.41 9.44
N GLU A 61 -6.40 13.10 10.05
CA GLU A 61 -6.80 14.46 9.69
C GLU A 61 -5.61 15.43 9.75
N ARG A 62 -4.88 15.42 10.87
CA ARG A 62 -3.69 16.27 11.03
C ARG A 62 -2.64 15.96 9.98
N SER A 63 -2.37 14.69 9.73
CA SER A 63 -1.36 14.25 8.75
C SER A 63 -1.73 14.72 7.34
N VAL A 64 -2.96 14.46 6.90
CA VAL A 64 -3.46 14.84 5.59
C VAL A 64 -3.42 16.36 5.38
N VAL A 65 -3.90 17.13 6.36
CA VAL A 65 -3.89 18.60 6.28
C VAL A 65 -2.46 19.14 6.17
N LEU A 66 -1.55 18.68 7.02
CA LEU A 66 -0.17 19.17 7.03
C LEU A 66 0.59 18.81 5.76
N GLN A 67 0.46 17.57 5.28
CA GLN A 67 1.11 17.13 4.05
C GLN A 67 0.60 17.90 2.82
N THR A 68 -0.72 18.09 2.73
CA THR A 68 -1.34 18.81 1.62
C THR A 68 -0.97 20.30 1.64
N LEU A 69 -0.98 20.92 2.82
CA LEU A 69 -0.58 22.32 3.00
C LEU A 69 0.89 22.52 2.60
N ASP A 70 1.79 21.67 3.08
CA ASP A 70 3.22 21.77 2.77
C ASP A 70 3.51 21.61 1.28
N HIS A 71 2.82 20.69 0.60
CA HIS A 71 2.91 20.54 -0.86
C HIS A 71 2.44 21.80 -1.60
N LEU A 72 1.20 22.25 -1.35
CA LEU A 72 0.63 23.42 -2.02
C LEU A 72 1.38 24.72 -1.71
N TRP A 73 1.91 24.85 -0.50
CA TRP A 73 2.70 26.01 -0.11
C TRP A 73 4.03 26.09 -0.86
N ARG A 74 4.72 24.96 -1.05
CA ARG A 74 5.91 24.91 -1.90
C ARG A 74 5.61 25.31 -3.34
N GLU A 75 4.53 24.77 -3.91
CA GLU A 75 4.09 25.16 -5.26
C GLU A 75 3.75 26.65 -5.33
N HIS A 76 3.08 27.20 -4.31
CA HIS A 76 2.79 28.62 -4.22
C HIS A 76 4.05 29.48 -4.20
N ILE A 77 5.09 29.11 -3.44
CA ILE A 77 6.37 29.83 -3.42
C ILE A 77 7.02 29.81 -4.81
N VAL A 78 7.01 28.67 -5.51
CA VAL A 78 7.53 28.57 -6.87
C VAL A 78 6.75 29.48 -7.83
N ASN A 79 5.42 29.49 -7.73
CA ASN A 79 4.56 30.35 -8.54
C ASN A 79 4.81 31.84 -8.26
N LEU A 80 5.05 32.23 -7.00
CA LEU A 80 5.42 33.61 -6.66
C LEU A 80 6.78 34.02 -7.22
N ASP A 81 7.75 33.12 -7.24
CA ASP A 81 9.06 33.39 -7.85
C ASP A 81 8.93 33.58 -9.37
N HIS A 82 8.15 32.74 -10.04
CA HIS A 82 7.81 32.92 -11.45
C HIS A 82 7.09 34.25 -11.70
N LEU A 83 6.07 34.58 -10.90
CA LEU A 83 5.34 35.84 -10.99
C LEU A 83 6.30 37.04 -10.87
N ARG A 84 7.21 36.99 -9.89
CA ARG A 84 8.22 38.04 -9.69
C ARG A 84 9.13 38.22 -10.89
N SER A 85 9.47 37.15 -11.61
CA SER A 85 10.31 37.22 -12.82
C SER A 85 9.63 37.90 -14.01
N VAL A 86 8.28 37.86 -14.08
CA VAL A 86 7.52 38.38 -15.23
C VAL A 86 6.78 39.69 -14.95
N VAL A 87 6.47 40.02 -13.69
CA VAL A 87 5.65 41.19 -13.34
C VAL A 87 6.29 42.52 -13.75
N GLY A 88 7.63 42.56 -13.87
CA GLY A 88 8.37 43.72 -14.37
C GLY A 88 7.92 44.19 -15.76
N PHE A 89 7.42 43.28 -16.61
CA PHE A 89 6.92 43.64 -17.95
C PHE A 89 5.64 44.50 -17.89
N ARG A 90 4.90 44.51 -16.78
CA ARG A 90 3.72 45.38 -16.59
C ARG A 90 4.09 46.86 -16.59
N GLY A 91 5.35 47.18 -16.23
CA GLY A 91 5.87 48.55 -16.26
C GLY A 91 5.85 49.18 -17.66
N TYR A 92 5.95 48.39 -18.73
CA TYR A 92 5.82 48.88 -20.11
C TYR A 92 4.42 49.42 -20.41
N ALA A 93 3.39 48.96 -19.69
CA ALA A 93 2.02 49.43 -19.80
C ALA A 93 1.68 50.57 -18.81
N GLN A 94 2.70 51.21 -18.21
CA GLN A 94 2.54 52.27 -17.18
C GLN A 94 1.75 51.82 -15.93
N ARG A 95 1.65 50.51 -15.69
CA ARG A 95 1.08 49.95 -14.46
C ARG A 95 2.18 49.77 -13.42
N ASP A 96 1.90 50.04 -12.15
CA ASP A 96 2.85 49.85 -11.06
C ASP A 96 3.10 48.35 -10.82
N PRO A 97 4.29 47.80 -11.14
CA PRO A 97 4.58 46.38 -11.01
C PRO A 97 4.39 45.84 -9.59
N LEU A 98 4.61 46.68 -8.57
CA LEU A 98 4.46 46.27 -7.18
C LEU A 98 2.99 46.03 -6.81
N GLN A 99 2.08 46.84 -7.33
CA GLN A 99 0.65 46.68 -7.08
C GLN A 99 0.09 45.47 -7.84
N GLU A 100 0.50 45.28 -9.10
CA GLU A 100 0.14 44.10 -9.88
C GLU A 100 0.63 42.82 -9.21
N TYR A 101 1.88 42.80 -8.73
CA TYR A 101 2.42 41.66 -8.00
C TYR A 101 1.57 41.31 -6.78
N LYS A 102 1.20 42.30 -5.96
CA LYS A 102 0.38 42.08 -4.77
C LYS A 102 -1.01 41.55 -5.12
N GLY A 103 -1.63 42.09 -6.16
CA GLY A 103 -2.94 41.66 -6.65
C GLY A 103 -2.90 40.21 -7.11
N GLU A 104 -2.04 39.90 -8.08
CA GLU A 104 -1.90 38.56 -8.65
C GLU A 104 -1.43 37.54 -7.58
N ALA A 105 -0.50 37.90 -6.69
CA ALA A 105 -0.05 37.03 -5.60
C ALA A 105 -1.19 36.68 -4.63
N PHE A 106 -2.08 37.63 -4.33
CA PHE A 106 -3.22 37.40 -3.45
C PHE A 106 -4.28 36.50 -4.11
N GLU A 107 -4.52 36.65 -5.42
CA GLU A 107 -5.38 35.74 -6.18
C GLU A 107 -4.83 34.30 -6.17
N LEU A 108 -3.52 34.14 -6.41
CA LEU A 108 -2.84 32.84 -6.32
C LEU A 108 -2.95 32.23 -4.92
N PHE A 109 -2.84 33.04 -3.86
CA PHE A 109 -2.99 32.57 -2.49
C PHE A 109 -4.42 32.10 -2.19
N GLN A 110 -5.44 32.85 -2.64
CA GLN A 110 -6.84 32.44 -2.48
C GLN A 110 -7.14 31.15 -3.23
N ALA A 111 -6.64 31.01 -4.46
CA ALA A 111 -6.76 29.78 -5.24
C ALA A 111 -6.09 28.59 -4.53
N MET A 112 -4.89 28.79 -3.98
CA MET A 112 -4.20 27.77 -3.17
C MET A 112 -5.02 27.34 -1.95
N LEU A 113 -5.66 28.28 -1.22
CA LEU A 113 -6.54 27.94 -0.10
C LEU A 113 -7.81 27.18 -0.54
N GLY A 114 -8.35 27.49 -1.73
CA GLY A 114 -9.44 26.73 -2.33
C GLY A 114 -9.03 25.29 -2.61
N ASN A 115 -7.92 25.13 -3.33
CA ASN A 115 -7.33 23.82 -3.67
C ASN A 115 -7.00 23.00 -2.42
N LEU A 116 -6.49 23.64 -1.36
CA LEU A 116 -6.21 22.98 -0.09
C LEU A 116 -7.46 22.33 0.49
N ARG A 117 -8.56 23.07 0.59
CA ARG A 117 -9.82 22.54 1.15
C ARG A 117 -10.32 21.36 0.31
N GLN A 118 -10.33 21.52 -1.00
CA GLN A 118 -10.80 20.49 -1.93
C GLN A 118 -9.94 19.22 -1.89
N ALA A 119 -8.61 19.36 -1.90
CA ALA A 119 -7.68 18.24 -1.84
C ALA A 119 -7.74 17.50 -0.50
N VAL A 120 -7.81 18.22 0.62
CA VAL A 120 -7.96 17.63 1.96
C VAL A 120 -9.27 16.84 2.05
N THR A 121 -10.39 17.43 1.65
CA THR A 121 -11.69 16.74 1.66
C THR A 121 -11.65 15.48 0.79
N ALA A 122 -11.12 15.57 -0.44
CA ALA A 122 -11.01 14.44 -1.35
C ALA A 122 -10.16 13.30 -0.80
N GLN A 123 -9.02 13.65 -0.20
CA GLN A 123 -8.14 12.65 0.39
C GLN A 123 -8.81 11.98 1.59
N LEU A 124 -9.40 12.75 2.51
CA LEU A 124 -10.09 12.19 3.68
C LEU A 124 -11.26 11.28 3.31
N MET A 125 -11.99 11.60 2.23
CA MET A 125 -13.11 10.78 1.74
C MET A 125 -12.67 9.48 1.06
N ARG A 126 -11.39 9.35 0.70
CA ARG A 126 -10.82 8.16 0.05
C ARG A 126 -9.92 7.32 0.96
N VAL A 127 -9.52 7.83 2.13
CA VAL A 127 -8.69 7.09 3.07
C VAL A 127 -9.45 5.87 3.59
N GLU A 128 -8.84 4.70 3.43
CA GLU A 128 -9.29 3.44 4.02
C GLU A 128 -8.12 2.81 4.78
N LEU A 129 -8.38 2.37 6.02
CA LEU A 129 -7.37 1.67 6.82
C LEU A 129 -7.31 0.22 6.36
N VAL A 130 -6.23 -0.15 5.68
CA VAL A 130 -5.88 -1.56 5.47
C VAL A 130 -5.49 -2.12 6.83
N ARG A 131 -6.44 -2.77 7.53
CA ARG A 131 -6.07 -3.68 8.61
C ARG A 131 -5.15 -4.71 7.97
N GLN A 132 -3.91 -4.80 8.46
CA GLN A 132 -2.95 -5.80 8.00
C GLN A 132 -3.69 -7.10 7.77
N ALA A 133 -3.67 -7.57 6.52
CA ALA A 133 -4.24 -8.85 6.16
C ALA A 133 -3.74 -9.85 7.20
N ALA A 134 -4.67 -10.62 7.78
CA ALA A 134 -4.35 -11.71 8.68
C ALA A 134 -3.12 -12.42 8.13
N GLU A 135 -2.08 -12.53 8.97
CA GLU A 135 -0.76 -13.03 8.63
C GLU A 135 -0.87 -14.12 7.58
N ALA A 136 -0.52 -13.78 6.33
CA ALA A 136 -0.60 -14.73 5.25
C ALA A 136 0.22 -15.94 5.69
N PRO A 137 -0.33 -17.17 5.65
CA PRO A 137 0.42 -18.34 6.07
C PRO A 137 1.77 -18.31 5.35
N PRO A 138 2.89 -18.54 6.08
CA PRO A 138 4.22 -18.45 5.50
C PRO A 138 4.23 -19.26 4.21
N PRO A 139 4.76 -18.72 3.10
CA PRO A 139 4.74 -19.42 1.82
C PRO A 139 5.36 -20.80 2.04
N GLU A 140 4.57 -21.85 1.78
CA GLU A 140 5.08 -23.21 1.83
C GLU A 140 6.27 -23.27 0.87
N ALA A 141 7.46 -23.51 1.40
CA ALA A 141 8.64 -23.62 0.58
C ALA A 141 8.39 -24.74 -0.44
N PRO A 142 8.61 -24.50 -1.74
CA PRO A 142 8.41 -25.55 -2.74
C PRO A 142 9.31 -26.74 -2.40
N ASP A 143 8.76 -27.95 -2.54
CA ASP A 143 9.52 -29.19 -2.33
C ASP A 143 10.78 -29.19 -3.21
N MET A 144 11.94 -29.06 -2.58
CA MET A 144 13.24 -29.06 -3.24
C MET A 144 13.63 -30.49 -3.57
N PHE A 145 13.38 -30.93 -4.80
CA PHE A 145 13.91 -32.18 -5.32
C PHE A 145 15.32 -31.96 -5.87
N GLY A 146 16.33 -32.54 -5.22
CA GLY A 146 17.67 -32.62 -5.78
C GLY A 146 17.68 -33.53 -7.00
N ARG A 147 18.20 -33.06 -8.14
CA ARG A 147 18.50 -33.87 -9.31
C ARG A 147 19.99 -33.78 -9.58
N HIS A 148 20.66 -34.92 -9.69
CA HIS A 148 22.06 -34.98 -10.07
C HIS A 148 22.20 -36.06 -11.13
N LEU A 149 22.19 -35.65 -12.40
CA LEU A 149 22.45 -36.56 -13.50
C LEU A 149 23.96 -36.81 -13.61
N ASP A 150 24.34 -38.07 -13.55
CA ASP A 150 25.70 -38.49 -13.87
C ASP A 150 25.96 -38.27 -15.36
N GLY A 151 26.97 -37.46 -15.69
CA GLY A 151 27.32 -37.09 -17.06
C GLY A 151 27.87 -38.25 -17.91
N THR A 152 28.15 -39.41 -17.33
CA THR A 152 28.68 -40.58 -18.04
C THR A 152 27.63 -41.64 -18.32
N THR A 153 26.66 -41.83 -17.42
CA THR A 153 25.60 -42.85 -17.54
C THR A 153 24.25 -42.27 -17.89
N GLY A 154 24.02 -40.97 -17.64
CA GLY A 154 22.73 -40.31 -17.86
C GLY A 154 21.66 -40.68 -16.84
N GLU A 155 22.03 -41.40 -15.77
CA GLU A 155 21.15 -41.79 -14.68
C GLU A 155 21.14 -40.70 -13.58
N ASP A 156 20.02 -40.53 -12.88
CA ASP A 156 19.88 -39.57 -11.76
C ASP A 156 20.26 -40.26 -10.45
N ASP A 157 21.30 -39.76 -9.77
CA ASP A 157 21.78 -40.27 -8.48
C ASP A 157 20.73 -40.12 -7.36
N PHE A 158 19.76 -39.22 -7.52
CA PHE A 158 18.64 -39.04 -6.60
C PHE A 158 17.35 -39.71 -7.07
N GLY A 159 17.41 -40.45 -8.19
CA GLY A 159 16.33 -41.29 -8.66
C GLY A 159 16.02 -42.46 -7.72
N GLU A 160 14.93 -43.18 -8.03
CA GLU A 160 14.37 -44.27 -7.22
C GLU A 160 15.40 -45.37 -6.87
N THR A 161 16.34 -45.63 -7.77
CA THR A 161 17.45 -46.58 -7.59
C THR A 161 18.59 -46.04 -6.71
N GLY A 162 18.92 -44.75 -6.80
CA GLY A 162 19.94 -44.11 -5.97
C GLY A 162 19.53 -43.98 -4.50
N LEU A 163 18.22 -43.76 -4.26
CA LEU A 163 17.65 -43.76 -2.90
C LEU A 163 17.78 -45.14 -2.23
N LEU A 164 17.50 -46.22 -2.96
CA LEU A 164 17.56 -47.61 -2.46
C LEU A 164 19.00 -48.04 -2.10
N VAL A 165 19.98 -47.75 -2.96
CA VAL A 165 21.39 -48.09 -2.71
C VAL A 165 21.97 -47.32 -1.52
N ARG A 166 21.53 -46.07 -1.32
CA ARG A 166 21.94 -45.26 -0.16
C ARG A 166 21.29 -45.75 1.13
N GLN A 167 20.09 -46.31 1.05
CA GLN A 167 19.35 -46.84 2.20
C GLN A 167 20.00 -48.12 2.76
N GLU A 168 20.52 -49.00 1.91
CA GLU A 168 21.23 -50.21 2.36
C GLU A 168 22.60 -49.92 3.00
N THR A 169 23.35 -48.95 2.46
CA THR A 169 24.70 -48.63 2.93
C THR A 169 24.75 -47.63 4.09
N SER A 170 23.67 -46.88 4.32
CA SER A 170 23.58 -45.84 5.35
C SER A 170 22.69 -46.21 6.54
N ALA A 171 22.22 -47.45 6.61
CA ALA A 171 21.38 -47.93 7.71
C ALA A 171 22.14 -47.79 9.05
N ILE A 172 21.59 -46.97 9.95
CA ILE A 172 22.07 -46.84 11.32
C ILE A 172 21.53 -48.06 12.08
N VAL A 173 22.39 -49.05 12.32
CA VAL A 173 22.03 -50.25 13.08
C VAL A 173 22.14 -49.92 14.57
N ALA A 174 21.09 -50.22 15.35
CA ALA A 174 21.10 -50.00 16.80
C ALA A 174 22.22 -50.81 17.49
N PRO A 175 22.88 -50.28 18.56
CA PRO A 175 24.04 -50.91 19.19
C PRO A 175 23.79 -52.35 19.66
N GLU A 176 22.57 -52.63 20.11
CA GLU A 176 22.11 -53.94 20.63
C GLU A 176 22.15 -55.05 19.57
N ASN A 177 22.06 -54.67 18.29
CA ASN A 177 22.03 -55.60 17.15
C ASN A 177 23.40 -55.71 16.46
N ARG A 178 24.45 -55.10 17.01
CA ARG A 178 25.82 -55.16 16.48
C ARG A 178 26.55 -56.30 17.18
N ASP A 179 26.98 -57.31 16.43
CA ASP A 179 27.80 -58.39 16.98
C ASP A 179 29.27 -57.96 17.02
N PRO A 180 29.92 -57.84 18.19
CA PRO A 180 31.32 -57.44 18.30
C PRO A 180 32.31 -58.33 17.53
N LYS A 181 31.90 -59.55 17.15
CA LYS A 181 32.73 -60.51 16.40
C LYS A 181 32.49 -60.47 14.89
N ASN A 182 31.48 -59.74 14.42
CA ASN A 182 31.15 -59.67 13.00
C ASN A 182 31.04 -58.22 12.48
N PRO A 183 32.10 -57.67 11.86
CA PRO A 183 32.14 -56.29 11.37
C PRO A 183 31.07 -55.93 10.34
N ALA A 184 30.54 -56.92 9.61
CA ALA A 184 29.50 -56.70 8.62
C ALA A 184 28.16 -56.26 9.25
N THR A 185 27.98 -56.49 10.56
CA THR A 185 26.74 -56.17 11.29
C THR A 185 26.73 -54.76 11.88
N TRP A 186 27.84 -54.01 11.81
CA TRP A 186 27.98 -52.75 12.54
C TRP A 186 27.30 -51.55 11.86
N GLY A 187 27.09 -51.61 10.54
CA GLY A 187 26.55 -50.50 9.76
C GLY A 187 27.40 -49.22 9.90
N LYS A 188 26.75 -48.04 9.79
CA LYS A 188 27.42 -46.75 9.94
C LYS A 188 27.60 -46.38 11.41
N VAL A 189 28.84 -46.44 11.90
CA VAL A 189 29.21 -46.05 13.28
C VAL A 189 29.46 -44.54 13.36
N GLY A 190 28.85 -43.87 14.35
CA GLY A 190 29.02 -42.43 14.57
C GLY A 190 30.43 -42.07 15.04
N ARG A 191 30.90 -40.85 14.72
CA ARG A 191 32.28 -40.40 15.04
C ARG A 191 32.64 -40.41 16.53
N ASN A 192 31.63 -40.38 17.41
CA ASN A 192 31.80 -40.35 18.87
C ASN A 192 31.07 -41.50 19.58
N GLU A 193 30.67 -42.57 18.86
CA GLU A 193 30.07 -43.77 19.48
C GLU A 193 31.16 -44.69 20.06
N ALA A 194 30.85 -45.42 21.13
CA ALA A 194 31.73 -46.44 21.68
C ALA A 194 32.05 -47.51 20.61
N CYS A 195 33.31 -47.98 20.56
CA CYS A 195 33.72 -48.94 19.53
C CYS A 195 32.84 -50.20 19.60
N PRO A 196 32.18 -50.62 18.51
CA PRO A 196 31.39 -51.86 18.49
C PRO A 196 32.25 -53.11 18.73
N CYS A 197 33.56 -52.99 18.59
CA CYS A 197 34.56 -54.01 18.87
C CYS A 197 34.81 -54.26 20.37
N GLY A 198 34.30 -53.40 21.26
CA GLY A 198 34.46 -53.51 22.71
C GLY A 198 35.85 -53.14 23.24
N SER A 199 36.61 -52.33 22.50
CA SER A 199 37.93 -51.81 22.92
C SER A 199 37.87 -50.39 23.48
#